data_AF-R7HKQ1-F1
#
_entry.id   AF-R7HKQ1-F1
#
_cell.length_a   1.000
_cell.length_b   1.000
_cell.length_c   1.000
_cell.angle_alpha   90.00
_cell.angle_beta   90.00
_cell.angle_gamma   90.00
#
_symmetry.space_group_name_H-M   'P 1'
#
loop_
_entity.id
_entity.type
_entity.pdbx_description
1 polymer ?
#
loop_
_entity_poly.entity_id
_entity_poly.type
_entity_poly.pdbx_seq_one_letter_code
_entity_poly.pdbx_strand_id
1 'polypeptide(L)'
;MEFKEFTNPEEKDYDITSSLDAAERAKREAKVDKIHQDFTELLGDLGFPELYELAPYGITNEEYNHPSLTTIKKLKEYAMDKNNRKTR
;
A
#
# COMPACT_ATOMS: atom_id res chain seq x y z
N MET A 1 14.45 -27.70 57.86
CA MET A 1 14.27 -26.60 56.89
C MET A 1 15.28 -26.85 55.79
N GLU A 2 14.82 -27.33 54.64
CA GLU A 2 15.65 -27.42 53.44
C GLU A 2 15.08 -26.40 52.45
N PHE A 3 15.86 -25.35 52.20
CA PHE A 3 15.52 -24.30 51.23
C PHE A 3 15.72 -24.89 49.84
N LYS A 4 14.61 -25.09 49.11
CA LYS A 4 14.65 -25.44 47.70
C LYS A 4 15.19 -24.26 46.91
N GLU A 5 16.24 -24.55 46.15
CA GLU A 5 16.89 -23.72 45.15
C GLU A 5 15.86 -22.89 44.37
N PHE A 6 16.05 -21.57 44.41
CA PHE A 6 15.26 -20.61 43.67
C PHE A 6 15.53 -20.83 42.18
N THR A 7 14.62 -21.47 41.47
CA THR A 7 14.74 -21.64 40.02
C THR A 7 14.59 -20.26 39.39
N ASN A 8 15.70 -19.76 38.86
CA ASN A 8 15.82 -18.47 38.19
C ASN A 8 14.75 -18.38 37.07
N PRO A 9 13.78 -17.44 37.11
CA PRO A 9 12.73 -17.35 36.10
C PRO A 9 13.14 -16.57 34.84
N GLU A 10 14.44 -16.26 34.69
CA GLU A 10 14.99 -15.52 33.54
C GLU A 10 15.61 -16.48 32.52
N GLU A 11 14.77 -17.26 31.87
CA GLU A 11 15.05 -17.70 30.50
C GLU A 11 13.72 -17.75 29.73
N LYS A 12 13.00 -16.62 29.79
CA LYS A 12 12.11 -16.26 28.69
C LYS A 12 13.01 -15.86 27.54
N ASP A 13 13.34 -16.87 26.72
CA ASP A 13 13.74 -16.70 25.33
C ASP A 13 12.70 -15.80 24.65
N TYR A 14 12.92 -14.48 24.69
CA TYR A 14 12.19 -13.57 23.84
C TYR A 14 12.66 -13.87 22.43
N ASP A 15 11.84 -14.62 21.70
CA ASP A 15 12.05 -14.98 20.31
C ASP A 15 12.25 -13.70 19.47
N ILE A 16 13.51 -13.31 19.30
CA ILE A 16 13.95 -12.04 18.71
C ILE A 16 13.57 -11.97 17.22
N THR A 17 13.07 -13.07 16.65
CA THR A 17 12.64 -13.16 15.26
C THR A 17 11.29 -12.49 14.99
N SER A 18 10.45 -12.30 16.02
CA SER A 18 9.10 -11.74 15.87
C SER A 18 9.09 -10.23 15.52
N SER A 19 10.12 -9.48 15.92
CA SER A 19 10.17 -8.03 15.67
C SER A 19 10.54 -7.66 14.22
N LEU A 20 11.22 -8.55 13.50
CA LEU A 20 11.56 -8.35 12.08
C LEU A 20 10.31 -8.44 11.20
N ASP A 21 9.42 -9.40 11.46
CA ASP A 21 8.14 -9.55 10.76
C ASP A 21 7.20 -8.36 11.02
N ALA A 22 7.12 -7.89 12.28
CA ALA A 22 6.30 -6.74 12.64
C ALA A 22 6.77 -5.44 11.97
N ALA A 23 8.08 -5.19 11.93
CA ALA A 23 8.64 -4.01 11.27
C ALA A 23 8.46 -4.06 9.74
N GLU A 24 8.55 -5.23 9.14
CA GLU A 24 8.33 -5.39 7.70
C GLU A 24 6.84 -5.23 7.32
N ARG A 25 5.92 -5.75 8.14
CA ARG A 25 4.47 -5.57 7.97
C ARG A 25 4.07 -4.11 8.11
N ALA A 26 4.52 -3.42 9.15
CA ALA A 26 4.27 -1.99 9.34
C ALA A 26 4.80 -1.14 8.16
N LYS A 27 5.97 -1.50 7.59
CA LYS A 27 6.50 -0.84 6.38
C LYS A 27 5.67 -1.13 5.14
N ARG A 28 5.17 -2.37 4.97
CA ARG A 28 4.28 -2.73 3.85
C ARG A 28 2.95 -1.99 3.96
N GLU A 29 2.36 -1.94 5.15
CA GLU A 29 1.11 -1.21 5.43
C GLU A 29 1.27 0.29 5.15
N ALA A 30 2.33 0.92 5.65
CA ALA A 30 2.64 2.33 5.36
C ALA A 30 2.89 2.60 3.86
N LYS A 31 3.41 1.61 3.12
CA LYS A 31 3.65 1.74 1.67
C LYS A 31 2.36 1.59 0.86
N VAL A 32 1.44 0.72 1.29
CA VAL A 32 0.10 0.60 0.72
C VAL A 32 -0.67 1.90 0.95
N ASP A 33 -0.63 2.45 2.16
CA ASP A 33 -1.27 3.72 2.51
C ASP A 33 -0.83 4.87 1.59
N LYS A 34 0.48 4.99 1.33
CA LYS A 34 1.02 6.00 0.40
C LYS A 34 0.56 5.79 -1.05
N ILE A 35 0.49 4.54 -1.52
CA ILE A 35 0.01 4.23 -2.88
C ILE A 35 -1.46 4.62 -3.03
N HIS A 36 -2.28 4.32 -2.02
CA HIS A 36 -3.68 4.74 -2.02
C HIS A 36 -3.80 6.26 -2.04
N GLN A 37 -3.00 6.96 -1.22
CA GLN A 37 -2.97 8.42 -1.21
C GLN A 37 -2.58 9.01 -2.58
N ASP A 38 -1.43 8.58 -3.14
CA ASP A 38 -0.95 9.03 -4.46
C ASP A 38 -1.99 8.77 -5.57
N PHE A 39 -2.69 7.64 -5.50
CA PHE A 39 -3.74 7.29 -6.45
C PHE A 39 -4.97 8.21 -6.31
N THR A 40 -5.44 8.45 -5.09
CA THR A 40 -6.59 9.34 -4.82
C THR A 40 -6.31 10.78 -5.20
N GLU A 41 -5.10 11.29 -4.90
CA GLU A 41 -4.69 12.65 -5.31
C GLU A 41 -4.73 12.78 -6.84
N LEU A 42 -4.14 11.83 -7.56
CA LEU A 42 -4.14 11.84 -9.03
C LEU A 42 -5.55 11.71 -9.62
N LEU A 43 -6.42 10.87 -9.04
CA LEU A 43 -7.83 10.80 -9.44
C LEU A 43 -8.53 12.14 -9.25
N GLY A 44 -8.27 12.83 -8.13
CA GLY A 44 -8.82 14.15 -7.84
C GLY A 44 -8.40 15.19 -8.87
N ASP A 45 -7.12 15.26 -9.22
CA ASP A 45 -6.59 16.14 -10.28
C ASP A 45 -7.25 15.87 -11.64
N LEU A 46 -7.65 14.62 -11.90
CA LEU A 46 -8.31 14.20 -13.13
C LEU A 46 -9.83 14.42 -13.13
N GLY A 47 -10.40 14.85 -11.99
CA GLY A 47 -11.83 15.07 -11.80
C GLY A 47 -12.63 13.78 -11.60
N PHE A 48 -12.03 12.77 -10.97
CA PHE A 48 -12.63 11.45 -10.71
C PHE A 48 -13.21 10.79 -11.97
N PRO A 49 -12.36 10.40 -12.93
CA PRO A 49 -12.80 9.72 -14.14
C PRO A 49 -13.54 8.41 -13.83
N GLU A 50 -14.54 8.12 -14.66
CA GLU A 50 -15.36 6.91 -14.50
C GLU A 50 -14.57 5.64 -14.89
N LEU A 51 -14.92 4.49 -14.31
CA LEU A 51 -14.21 3.22 -14.57
C LEU A 51 -14.19 2.85 -16.06
N TYR A 52 -15.25 3.14 -16.83
CA TYR A 52 -15.27 2.86 -18.26
C TYR A 52 -14.28 3.72 -19.06
N GLU A 53 -13.91 4.91 -18.57
CA GLU A 53 -12.87 5.74 -19.19
C GLU A 53 -11.46 5.18 -18.92
N LEU A 54 -11.31 4.48 -17.80
CA LEU A 54 -10.04 3.89 -17.36
C LEU A 54 -9.85 2.45 -17.88
N ALA A 55 -10.93 1.77 -18.29
CA ALA A 55 -10.89 0.42 -18.84
C ALA A 55 -9.94 0.24 -20.04
N PRO A 56 -9.80 1.18 -20.99
CA PRO A 56 -8.82 1.10 -22.09
C PRO A 56 -7.37 1.04 -21.61
N TYR A 57 -7.07 1.60 -20.44
CA TYR A 57 -5.76 1.59 -19.80
C TYR A 57 -5.55 0.34 -18.93
N GLY A 58 -6.52 -0.58 -18.95
CA GLY A 58 -6.50 -1.83 -18.20
C GLY A 58 -6.64 -1.65 -16.70
N ILE A 59 -7.26 -0.55 -16.24
CA ILE A 59 -7.62 -0.37 -14.82
C ILE A 59 -8.98 -1.05 -14.60
N THR A 60 -8.97 -2.12 -13.82
CA THR A 60 -10.19 -2.84 -13.43
C THR A 60 -10.78 -2.26 -12.14
N ASN A 61 -12.02 -2.63 -11.82
CA ASN A 61 -12.62 -2.27 -10.53
C ASN A 61 -11.79 -2.78 -9.33
N GLU A 62 -11.14 -3.94 -9.46
CA GLU A 62 -10.26 -4.46 -8.41
C GLU A 62 -9.01 -3.57 -8.24
N GLU A 63 -8.33 -3.21 -9.33
CA GLU A 63 -7.18 -2.30 -9.27
C GLU A 63 -7.58 -0.89 -8.82
N TYR A 64 -8.81 -0.46 -9.09
CA TYR A 64 -9.31 0.84 -8.63
C TYR A 64 -9.51 0.88 -7.12
N ASN A 65 -10.03 -0.20 -6.52
CA ASN A 65 -10.23 -0.29 -5.06
C ASN A 65 -8.94 -0.67 -4.32
N HIS A 66 -8.03 -1.38 -4.98
CA HIS A 66 -6.73 -1.77 -4.46
C HIS A 66 -5.61 -1.30 -5.41
N PRO A 67 -5.37 0.02 -5.47
CA PRO A 67 -4.36 0.58 -6.34
C PRO A 67 -2.98 0.01 -6.02
N SER A 68 -2.26 -0.28 -7.09
CA SER A 68 -0.85 -0.62 -7.05
C SER A 68 -0.03 0.48 -7.73
N LEU A 69 1.31 0.39 -7.61
CA LEU A 69 2.19 1.24 -8.40
C LEU A 69 1.95 1.13 -9.90
N THR A 70 1.50 -0.02 -10.39
CA THR A 70 1.14 -0.23 -11.80
C THR A 70 -0.14 0.53 -12.14
N THR A 71 -1.13 0.53 -11.25
CA THR A 71 -2.39 1.25 -11.42
C THR A 71 -2.15 2.77 -11.49
N ILE A 72 -1.28 3.31 -10.63
CA ILE A 72 -0.89 4.72 -10.68
C ILE A 72 -0.23 5.07 -12.03
N LYS A 73 0.65 4.20 -12.55
CA LYS A 73 1.30 4.42 -13.87
C LYS A 73 0.27 4.47 -15.00
N LYS A 74 -0.70 3.54 -15.00
CA LYS A 74 -1.82 3.54 -15.97
C LYS A 74 -2.64 4.83 -15.87
N LEU A 75 -2.93 5.29 -14.65
CA LEU A 75 -3.68 6.52 -14.44
C LEU A 75 -2.92 7.78 -14.90
N LYS A 76 -1.59 7.79 -14.77
CA LYS A 76 -0.73 8.85 -15.34
C LYS A 76 -0.74 8.86 -16.86
N GLU A 77 -0.82 7.70 -17.50
CA GLU A 77 -0.96 7.60 -18.95
C GLU A 77 -2.29 8.23 -19.43
N TYR A 78 -3.40 7.88 -18.77
CA TYR A 78 -4.69 8.56 -18.99
C TYR A 78 -4.60 10.08 -18.78
N ALA A 79 -3.90 10.54 -17.73
CA ALA A 79 -3.69 11.96 -17.48
C ALA A 79 -2.97 12.68 -18.63
N MET A 80 -1.94 12.05 -19.20
CA MET A 80 -1.20 12.59 -20.35
C MET A 80 -2.09 12.67 -21.59
N ASP A 81 -2.86 11.63 -21.88
CA ASP A 81 -3.83 11.62 -22.99
C ASP A 81 -4.88 12.74 -22.85
N LYS A 82 -5.44 12.89 -21.65
CA LYS A 82 -6.45 13.93 -21.36
C LYS A 82 -5.89 15.33 -21.53
N ASN A 83 -4.65 15.57 -21.10
CA ASN A 83 -3.97 16.85 -21.30
C ASN A 83 -3.68 17.14 -22.78
N ASN A 84 -3.24 16.13 -23.55
CA ASN A 84 -3.00 16.27 -25.00
C ASN A 84 -4.28 16.57 -25.80
N ARG A 85 -5.45 16.09 -25.33
CA ARG A 85 -6.75 16.44 -25.93
C ARG A 85 -7.21 17.85 -25.58
N LYS A 86 -6.81 18.40 -24.44
CA LYS A 86 -7.15 19.78 -24.04
C LYS A 86 -6.35 20.84 -24.80
N THR A 87 -5.16 20.49 -25.30
CA THR A 87 -4.26 21.40 -26.03
C THR A 87 -4.46 21.37 -27.55
N ARG A 88 -5.45 20.64 -28.06
CA ARG A 88 -5.75 20.50 -29.49
C ARG A 88 -7.12 21.07 -29.83
#